data_AF-A0A2A2D682-F1
#
_entry.id   AF-A0A2A2D682-F1
#
_cell.length_a   1.000
_cell.length_b   1.000
_cell.length_c   1.000
_cell.angle_alpha   90.00
_cell.angle_beta   90.00
_cell.angle_gamma   90.00
#
_symmetry.space_group_name_H-M   'P 1'
#
loop_
_entity.id
_entity.type
_entity.pdbx_description
1 polymer ?
#
loop_
_entity_poly.entity_id
_entity_poly.type
_entity_poly.pdbx_seq_one_letter_code
_entity_poly.pdbx_strand_id
1 'polypeptide(L)'
;MTALHPQAGSVTAAVFNRGDYVVYRDPNRFWAGLPAHTFVCRVDDAFRFDGGYRYSLTCLASGRPVGGNARGEYMRLLPPADAMRDIDTAPLHTGAAADTMAPGAVAWLVQQTAACRGQELPRPRT
;
A
#
# COMPACT_ATOMS: atom_id res chain seq x y z
N MET A 1 25.95 -29.73 -7.36
CA MET A 1 25.37 -28.82 -6.36
C MET A 1 24.06 -28.31 -6.95
N THR A 2 22.93 -28.89 -6.55
CA THR A 2 21.61 -28.62 -7.16
C THR A 2 21.00 -27.39 -6.52
N ALA A 3 20.69 -26.36 -7.32
CA ALA A 3 19.98 -25.18 -6.86
C ALA A 3 18.54 -25.55 -6.47
N LEU A 4 18.19 -25.31 -5.22
CA LEU A 4 16.82 -25.32 -4.73
C LEU A 4 16.09 -24.13 -5.38
N HIS A 5 15.28 -24.41 -6.39
CA HIS A 5 14.28 -23.45 -6.85
C HIS A 5 13.30 -23.18 -5.70
N PRO A 6 13.01 -21.92 -5.34
CA PRO A 6 11.95 -21.64 -4.39
C PRO A 6 10.63 -22.11 -4.99
N GLN A 7 10.03 -23.11 -4.35
CA GLN A 7 8.67 -23.55 -4.64
C GLN A 7 7.75 -22.35 -4.52
N ALA A 8 6.98 -22.07 -5.58
CA ALA A 8 5.85 -21.16 -5.52
C ALA A 8 4.91 -21.68 -4.43
N GLY A 9 4.93 -21.04 -3.27
CA GLY A 9 4.09 -21.41 -2.14
C GLY A 9 2.64 -21.43 -2.58
N SER A 10 1.97 -22.56 -2.33
CA SER A 10 0.52 -22.66 -2.44
C SER A 10 -0.07 -21.48 -1.66
N VAL A 11 -0.68 -20.53 -2.39
CA VAL A 11 -1.31 -19.36 -1.80
C VAL A 11 -2.58 -19.86 -1.13
N THR A 12 -2.44 -20.38 0.07
CA THR A 12 -3.58 -20.58 0.97
C THR A 12 -4.25 -19.21 1.04
N ALA A 13 -5.50 -19.11 0.59
CA ALA A 13 -6.24 -17.86 0.66
C ALA A 13 -6.27 -17.45 2.13
N ALA A 14 -5.43 -16.48 2.49
CA ALA A 14 -5.34 -16.03 3.86
C ALA A 14 -6.73 -15.55 4.28
N VAL A 15 -7.25 -16.12 5.37
CA VAL A 15 -8.45 -15.59 5.98
C VAL A 15 -8.01 -14.36 6.76
N PHE A 16 -8.52 -13.20 6.37
CA PHE A 16 -8.25 -11.95 7.06
C PHE A 16 -9.29 -11.73 8.15
N ASN A 17 -8.84 -11.25 9.30
CA ASN A 17 -9.70 -10.99 10.45
C ASN A 17 -10.03 -9.50 10.55
N ARG A 18 -11.15 -9.20 11.20
CA ARG A 18 -11.50 -7.83 11.56
C ARG A 18 -10.37 -7.20 12.39
N GLY A 19 -9.99 -5.99 12.02
CA GLY A 19 -8.90 -5.24 12.64
C GLY A 19 -7.54 -5.46 11.98
N ASP A 20 -7.39 -6.46 11.11
CA ASP A 20 -6.15 -6.64 10.36
C ASP A 20 -5.87 -5.45 9.44
N TYR A 21 -4.59 -5.11 9.33
CA TYR A 21 -4.11 -4.17 8.33
C TYR A 21 -3.63 -4.92 7.11
N VAL A 22 -4.08 -4.49 5.93
CA VAL A 22 -3.77 -5.14 4.66
C VAL A 22 -3.31 -4.11 3.65
N VAL A 23 -2.38 -4.51 2.80
CA VAL A 23 -2.16 -3.85 1.51
C VAL A 23 -3.25 -4.37 0.57
N TYR A 24 -4.15 -3.49 0.16
CA TYR A 24 -5.19 -3.78 -0.81
C TYR A 24 -4.82 -3.21 -2.18
N ARG A 25 -5.09 -3.98 -3.23
CA ARG A 25 -4.94 -3.57 -4.62
C ARG A 25 -6.30 -3.53 -5.29
N ASP A 26 -6.73 -2.36 -5.76
CA ASP A 26 -7.96 -2.24 -6.55
C ASP A 26 -7.77 -2.97 -7.89
N PRO A 27 -8.55 -4.04 -8.17
CA PRO A 27 -8.34 -4.85 -9.35
C PRO A 27 -8.65 -4.10 -10.64
N ASN A 28 -9.71 -3.27 -10.64
CA ASN A 28 -10.14 -2.55 -11.84
C ASN A 28 -9.10 -1.51 -12.23
N ARG A 29 -8.58 -0.76 -11.25
CA ARG A 29 -7.51 0.23 -11.49
C ARG A 29 -6.20 -0.43 -11.84
N PHE A 30 -5.84 -1.53 -11.16
CA PHE A 30 -4.59 -2.24 -11.41
C PHE A 30 -4.54 -2.78 -12.84
N TRP A 31 -5.57 -3.52 -13.28
CA TRP A 31 -5.60 -4.08 -14.62
C TRP A 31 -5.75 -3.00 -15.70
N ALA A 32 -6.36 -1.85 -15.38
CA ALA A 32 -6.41 -0.69 -16.27
C ALA A 32 -5.12 0.16 -16.28
N GLY A 33 -4.11 -0.18 -15.47
CA GLY A 33 -2.86 0.58 -15.37
C GLY A 33 -3.03 1.99 -14.77
N LEU A 34 -4.11 2.24 -14.04
CA LEU A 34 -4.40 3.53 -13.43
C LEU A 34 -3.61 3.74 -12.14
N PRO A 35 -3.13 4.96 -11.84
CA PRO A 35 -2.37 5.23 -10.63
C PRO A 35 -3.23 5.06 -9.36
N ALA A 36 -2.55 5.01 -8.21
CA ALA A 36 -3.19 4.84 -6.90
C ALA A 36 -4.08 3.58 -6.83
N HIS A 37 -3.61 2.48 -7.44
CA HIS A 37 -4.28 1.18 -7.43
C HIS A 37 -3.90 0.32 -6.21
N THR A 38 -2.92 0.73 -5.39
CA THR A 38 -2.49 -0.01 -4.18
C THR A 38 -2.46 0.93 -2.99
N PHE A 39 -3.09 0.55 -1.88
CA PHE A 39 -3.15 1.35 -0.66
C PHE A 39 -3.41 0.49 0.57
N VAL A 40 -3.10 1.02 1.76
CA VAL A 40 -3.28 0.32 3.04
C VAL A 40 -4.70 0.51 3.55
N CYS A 41 -5.32 -0.58 3.97
CA CYS A 41 -6.66 -0.60 4.54
C CYS A 41 -6.70 -1.35 5.88
N ARG A 42 -7.72 -1.06 6.68
CA ARG A 42 -8.16 -1.91 7.79
C ARG A 42 -9.30 -2.79 7.30
N VAL A 43 -9.29 -4.06 7.70
CA VAL A 43 -10.42 -4.98 7.52
C VAL A 43 -11.49 -4.65 8.56
N ASP A 44 -12.67 -4.24 8.12
CA ASP A 44 -13.79 -3.95 9.02
C ASP A 44 -14.64 -5.20 9.27
N ASP A 45 -14.95 -5.98 8.23
CA ASP A 45 -15.72 -7.22 8.34
C ASP A 45 -15.37 -8.21 7.21
N ALA A 46 -15.67 -9.48 7.46
CA ALA A 46 -15.51 -10.59 6.52
C ALA A 46 -16.85 -11.32 6.32
N PHE A 47 -17.23 -11.48 5.06
CA PHE A 47 -18.49 -12.10 4.64
C PHE A 47 -18.19 -13.35 3.83
N ARG A 48 -18.89 -14.44 4.15
CA ARG A 48 -18.83 -15.65 3.35
C ARG A 48 -19.77 -15.51 2.16
N PHE A 49 -19.26 -15.79 0.97
CA PHE A 49 -19.98 -15.76 -0.31
C PHE A 49 -19.77 -17.09 -1.04
N ASP A 50 -20.63 -17.38 -2.01
CA ASP A 50 -20.41 -18.50 -2.91
C ASP A 50 -19.10 -18.28 -3.68
N GLY A 51 -18.12 -19.16 -3.43
CA GLY A 51 -16.78 -19.07 -4.01
C GLY A 51 -15.71 -18.42 -3.12
N GLY A 52 -16.00 -18.04 -1.86
CA GLY A 52 -14.97 -17.66 -0.89
C GLY A 52 -15.36 -16.55 0.08
N TYR A 53 -14.36 -15.81 0.56
CA TYR A 53 -14.58 -14.67 1.46
C TYR A 53 -14.51 -13.33 0.70
N ARG A 54 -15.32 -12.41 1.16
CA ARG A 54 -15.37 -11.02 0.73
C ARG A 54 -15.20 -10.11 1.94
N TYR A 55 -14.52 -8.99 1.76
CA TYR A 55 -14.10 -8.14 2.88
C TYR A 55 -14.58 -6.70 2.68
N SER A 56 -15.13 -6.10 3.73
CA SER A 56 -15.33 -4.66 3.79
C SER A 56 -14.06 -4.02 4.36
N LEU A 57 -13.58 -2.99 3.68
CA LEU A 57 -12.30 -2.35 3.98
C LEU A 57 -12.49 -0.84 4.15
N THR A 58 -11.75 -0.25 5.09
CA THR A 58 -11.59 1.20 5.21
C THR A 58 -10.16 1.58 4.83
N CYS A 59 -10.01 2.46 3.85
CA CYS A 59 -8.72 2.99 3.44
C CYS A 59 -8.18 3.93 4.52
N LEU A 60 -6.93 3.71 4.96
CA LEU A 60 -6.34 4.50 6.04
C LEU A 60 -6.05 5.94 5.63
N ALA A 61 -5.62 6.17 4.39
CA ALA A 61 -5.24 7.50 3.93
C ALA A 61 -6.46 8.45 3.81
N SER A 62 -7.63 7.90 3.46
CA SER A 62 -8.84 8.70 3.24
C SER A 62 -9.88 8.57 4.36
N GLY A 63 -9.75 7.56 5.22
CA GLY A 63 -10.77 7.17 6.20
C GLY A 63 -12.09 6.68 5.58
N ARG A 64 -12.11 6.45 4.26
CA ARG A 64 -13.33 6.08 3.54
C ARG A 64 -13.40 4.57 3.29
N PRO A 65 -14.61 4.00 3.27
CA PRO A 65 -14.78 2.62 2.85
C PRO A 65 -14.37 2.46 1.39
N VAL A 66 -13.75 1.33 1.07
CA VAL A 66 -13.52 0.90 -0.31
C VAL A 66 -14.88 0.50 -0.90
N GLY A 67 -15.16 0.95 -2.12
CA GLY A 67 -16.40 0.62 -2.81
C GLY A 67 -16.52 -0.88 -3.10
N GLY A 68 -17.64 -1.48 -2.71
CA GLY A 68 -17.88 -2.91 -2.88
C GLY A 68 -17.11 -3.79 -1.90
N ASN A 69 -17.21 -5.12 -2.06
CA ASN A 69 -16.51 -6.07 -1.20
C ASN A 69 -15.24 -6.60 -1.87
N ALA A 70 -14.10 -6.41 -1.20
CA ALA A 70 -12.79 -6.83 -1.67
C ALA A 70 -12.65 -8.36 -1.69
N ARG A 71 -11.86 -8.87 -2.64
CA ARG A 71 -11.48 -10.28 -2.71
C ARG A 71 -10.13 -10.49 -2.05
N GLY A 72 -9.97 -11.59 -1.32
CA GLY A 72 -8.71 -11.93 -0.66
C GLY A 72 -7.51 -12.05 -1.59
N GLU A 73 -7.72 -12.42 -2.86
CA GLU A 73 -6.66 -12.52 -3.89
C GLU A 73 -5.97 -11.17 -4.22
N TYR A 74 -6.62 -10.05 -3.90
CA TYR A 74 -6.07 -8.70 -4.07
C TYR A 74 -5.65 -8.04 -2.74
N MET A 75 -5.54 -8.85 -1.68
CA MET A 75 -5.18 -8.41 -0.34
C MET A 75 -3.91 -9.13 0.11
N ARG A 76 -3.05 -8.41 0.83
CA ARG A 76 -1.89 -8.99 1.51
C ARG A 76 -1.85 -8.48 2.93
N LEU A 77 -1.73 -9.38 3.90
CA LEU A 77 -1.59 -9.00 5.31
C LEU A 77 -0.35 -8.13 5.47
N LEU A 78 -0.48 -7.07 6.26
CA LEU A 78 0.61 -6.20 6.66
C LEU A 78 0.80 -6.37 8.17
N PRO A 79 1.64 -7.32 8.62
CA PRO A 79 1.88 -7.53 10.03
C PRO A 79 2.47 -6.25 10.65
N PRO A 80 1.91 -5.74 11.75
CA PRO A 80 2.43 -4.53 12.38
C PRO A 80 3.92 -4.65 12.75
N ALA A 81 4.35 -5.82 13.25
CA ALA A 81 5.75 -6.05 13.62
C ALA A 81 6.71 -5.88 12.44
N ASP A 82 6.35 -6.44 11.28
CA ASP A 82 7.17 -6.31 10.07
C ASP A 82 7.16 -4.88 9.54
N ALA A 83 6.00 -4.22 9.54
CA ALA A 83 5.88 -2.82 9.11
C ALA A 83 6.65 -1.85 10.02
N MET A 84 6.55 -2.02 11.35
CA MET A 84 7.32 -1.23 12.32
C MET A 84 8.81 -1.49 12.17
N ARG A 85 9.23 -2.76 12.02
CA ARG A 85 10.64 -3.11 11.79
C ARG A 85 11.20 -2.48 10.52
N ASP A 86 10.46 -2.49 9.42
CA ASP A 86 10.87 -1.87 8.16
C ASP A 86 11.09 -0.35 8.34
N ILE A 87 10.21 0.31 9.10
CA ILE A 87 10.37 1.73 9.46
C ILE A 87 11.59 1.95 10.37
N ASP A 88 11.74 1.16 11.43
CA ASP A 88 12.83 1.30 12.41
C ASP A 88 14.21 1.03 11.80
N THR A 89 14.26 0.19 10.77
CA THR A 89 15.49 -0.17 10.05
C THR A 89 15.68 0.57 8.74
N ALA A 90 14.73 1.43 8.35
CA ALA A 90 14.90 2.30 7.22
C ALA A 90 16.11 3.20 7.45
N PRO A 91 17.02 3.36 6.48
CA PRO A 91 18.13 4.28 6.60
C PRO A 91 17.61 5.72 6.57
N LEU A 92 17.20 6.22 7.74
CA LEU A 92 16.67 7.58 7.93
C LEU A 92 17.79 8.64 7.94
N HIS A 93 19.06 8.21 8.01
CA HIS A 93 20.20 9.12 7.94
C HIS A 93 20.53 9.44 6.49
N THR A 94 20.05 10.61 6.07
CA THR A 94 20.27 11.27 4.78
C THR A 94 21.73 11.37 4.36
N GLY A 95 22.68 11.22 5.29
CA GLY A 95 24.12 11.17 4.97
C GLY A 95 24.50 10.02 4.03
N ALA A 96 23.90 8.84 4.18
CA ALA A 96 24.14 7.72 3.25
C ALA A 96 23.16 7.71 2.08
N ALA A 97 21.92 8.18 2.29
CA ALA A 97 20.89 8.18 1.24
C ALA A 97 21.15 9.23 0.15
N ALA A 98 21.70 10.40 0.49
CA ALA A 98 22.04 11.45 -0.48
C ALA A 98 23.26 11.05 -1.34
N ASP A 99 24.28 10.43 -0.75
CA ASP A 99 25.48 9.98 -1.46
C ASP A 99 25.22 8.79 -2.41
N THR A 100 24.11 8.08 -2.21
CA THR A 100 23.69 6.94 -3.05
C THR A 100 22.56 7.31 -4.03
N MET A 101 21.97 8.50 -3.90
CA MET A 101 20.87 8.93 -4.77
C MET A 101 21.44 9.52 -6.06
N ALA A 102 21.15 8.88 -7.19
CA ALA A 102 21.61 9.36 -8.50
C ALA A 102 21.16 10.83 -8.70
N PRO A 103 22.03 11.72 -9.25
CA PRO A 103 21.73 13.15 -9.39
C PRO A 103 20.39 13.46 -10.09
N GLY A 104 19.96 12.59 -11.02
CA GLY A 104 18.66 12.70 -11.68
C GLY A 104 17.46 12.49 -10.75
N ALA A 105 17.56 11.63 -9.74
CA ALA A 105 16.51 11.42 -8.75
C ALA A 105 16.36 12.63 -7.82
N VAL A 106 17.49 13.28 -7.46
CA VAL A 106 17.48 14.53 -6.71
C VAL A 106 16.84 15.66 -7.52
N ALA A 107 17.21 15.80 -8.80
CA ALA A 107 16.63 16.81 -9.69
C ALA A 107 15.11 16.64 -9.85
N TRP A 108 14.63 15.40 -9.99
CA TRP A 108 13.20 15.09 -10.08
C TRP A 108 12.45 15.40 -8.78
N LEU A 109 13.00 15.07 -7.61
CA LEU A 109 12.42 15.43 -6.31
C LEU A 109 12.33 16.95 -6.10
N VAL A 110 13.37 17.70 -6.49
CA VAL A 110 13.36 19.16 -6.47
C VAL A 110 12.28 19.72 -7.41
N GLN A 111 12.14 19.16 -8.61
CA GLN A 111 11.09 19.56 -9.54
C GLN A 111 9.68 19.27 -9.00
N GLN A 112 9.46 18.13 -8.35
CA GLN A 112 8.17 17.80 -7.73
C GLN A 112 7.83 18.71 -6.55
N THR A 113 8.80 18.97 -5.67
CA THR A 113 8.58 19.85 -4.51
C THR A 113 8.39 21.31 -4.91
N ALA A 114 8.98 21.74 -6.03
CA ALA A 114 8.71 23.04 -6.63
C ALA A 114 7.30 23.11 -7.24
N ALA A 115 6.84 22.04 -7.90
CA ALA A 115 5.47 21.95 -8.43
C ALA A 115 4.41 21.98 -7.32
N CYS A 116 4.66 21.33 -6.17
CA CYS A 116 3.75 21.39 -5.02
C CYS A 116 3.67 22.77 -4.35
N ARG A 117 4.69 23.63 -4.47
CA ARG A 117 4.65 25.00 -3.91
C ARG A 117 3.76 25.97 -4.70
N GLY A 118 3.32 25.58 -5.91
CA GLY A 118 2.44 26.40 -6.75
C GLY A 118 0.95 26.31 -6.41
N GLN A 119 0.53 25.45 -5.48
CA GLN A 119 -0.86 25.38 -5.02
C GLN A 119 -1.07 26.32 -3.84
N GLU A 120 -1.49 27.55 -4.13
CA GLU A 120 -1.97 28.51 -3.13
C GLU A 120 -3.13 27.87 -2.34
N LEU A 121 -2.97 27.81 -1.01
CA LEU A 121 -4.00 27.34 -0.09
C LEU A 121 -5.20 28.31 -0.18
N PRO A 122 -6.46 27.85 -0.37
CA PRO A 122 -7.61 28.76 -0.38
C PRO A 122 -7.69 29.49 0.97
N ARG A 123 -7.65 30.82 0.96
CA ARG A 123 -7.78 31.61 2.18
C ARG A 123 -9.13 31.30 2.85
N PRO A 124 -9.17 31.14 4.19
CA PRO A 124 -10.42 30.99 4.91
C PRO A 124 -11.26 32.27 4.73
N ARG A 125 -12.53 32.10 4.36
CA ARG A 125 -13.53 33.17 4.30
C ARG A 125 -13.91 33.55 5.73
N THR A 126 -13.55 34.75 6.16
CA THR A 126 -14.17 35.45 7.30
C THR A 126 -15.52 36.04 6.89
#